data_AF-A0A7K6IE24-F1
#
_entry.id   AF-A0A7K6IE24-F1
#
_cell.length_a   1.000
_cell.length_b   1.000
_cell.length_c   1.000
_cell.angle_alpha   90.00
_cell.angle_beta   90.00
_cell.angle_gamma   90.00
#
_symmetry.space_group_name_H-M   'P 1'
#
loop_
_entity.id
_entity.type
_entity.pdbx_description
1 polymer ?
#
loop_
_entity_poly.entity_id
_entity_poly.type
_entity_poly.pdbx_seq_one_letter_code
_entity_poly.pdbx_strand_id
1 'polypeptide(L)'
;LQLYDNGRYTCRGWLSSFPSPWEDSAPVTVTVHGVPVSGVSLSAQRPGAQVALGDRLVLTCAVAAGTGPLSFSWHRGGSGAQLGTGPRLELSHVGDNDSGHYQCRASNGDSVAESPTLNVTVL
;
A
#
# COMPACT_ATOMS: atom_id res chain seq x y z
N LEU A 1 -11.99 -6.83 14.06
CA LEU A 1 -11.82 -5.46 14.55
C LEU A 1 -11.17 -4.66 13.43
N GLN A 2 -11.88 -3.64 12.94
CA GLN A 2 -11.41 -2.70 11.92
C GLN A 2 -10.88 -1.43 12.60
N LEU A 3 -10.17 -0.58 11.86
CA LEU A 3 -9.61 0.66 12.43
C LEU A 3 -10.70 1.53 13.08
N TYR A 4 -11.88 1.61 12.46
CA TYR A 4 -13.02 2.37 12.98
C TYR A 4 -13.63 1.81 14.28
N ASP A 5 -13.23 0.61 14.73
CA ASP A 5 -13.64 0.07 16.04
C ASP A 5 -12.84 0.72 17.19
N ASN A 6 -12.06 1.77 16.90
CA ASN A 6 -11.46 2.59 17.93
C ASN A 6 -12.55 3.35 18.69
N GLY A 7 -12.58 3.23 20.02
CA GLY A 7 -13.65 3.87 20.78
C GLY A 7 -13.67 3.55 22.26
N ARG A 8 -14.62 4.17 22.95
CA ARG A 8 -14.89 3.91 24.36
C ARG A 8 -16.15 3.06 24.48
N TYR A 9 -16.02 1.89 25.06
CA TYR A 9 -17.06 0.87 25.16
C TYR A 9 -17.48 0.69 26.62
N THR A 10 -18.76 0.42 26.84
CA THR A 10 -19.32 0.05 28.13
C THR A 10 -20.17 -1.21 27.97
N CYS A 11 -20.16 -2.07 28.98
CA CYS A 11 -21.08 -3.20 29.05
C CYS A 11 -22.29 -2.80 29.88
N ARG A 12 -23.50 -3.17 29.43
CA ARG A 12 -24.75 -2.92 30.15
C ARG A 12 -25.42 -4.24 30.50
N GLY A 13 -25.70 -4.45 31.79
CA GLY A 13 -26.39 -5.63 32.30
C GLY A 13 -27.78 -5.29 32.84
N TRP A 14 -28.76 -6.20 32.67
CA TRP A 14 -30.10 -6.12 33.24
C TRP A 14 -30.64 -7.51 33.61
N LEU A 15 -31.60 -7.57 34.53
CA LEU A 15 -32.31 -8.80 34.87
C LEU A 15 -33.56 -8.95 33.99
N SER A 16 -33.80 -10.15 33.43
CA SER A 16 -34.96 -10.39 32.55
C SER A 16 -36.30 -10.19 33.24
N SER A 17 -36.34 -10.39 34.57
CA SER A 17 -37.52 -10.21 35.41
C SER A 17 -37.81 -8.74 35.77
N PHE A 18 -36.85 -7.83 35.58
CA PHE A 18 -36.98 -6.42 35.89
C PHE A 18 -36.30 -5.59 34.79
N PRO A 19 -37.07 -5.05 33.82
CA PRO A 19 -36.50 -4.28 32.71
C PRO A 19 -35.76 -2.99 33.14
N SER A 20 -35.90 -2.57 34.40
CA SER A 20 -35.18 -1.44 35.01
C SER A 20 -35.02 -1.68 36.52
N PRO A 21 -33.83 -1.49 37.12
CA PRO A 21 -32.69 -0.73 36.60
C PRO A 21 -31.62 -1.60 35.93
N TRP A 22 -30.93 -1.03 34.93
CA TRP A 22 -29.71 -1.60 34.35
C TRP A 22 -28.48 -0.96 34.99
N GLU A 23 -27.38 -1.68 34.98
CA GLU A 23 -26.09 -1.20 35.47
C GLU A 23 -25.08 -1.15 34.31
N ASP A 24 -24.35 -0.05 34.21
CA ASP A 24 -23.27 0.13 33.25
C ASP A 24 -21.92 -0.15 33.92
N SER A 25 -21.04 -0.88 33.23
CA SER A 25 -19.67 -1.08 33.68
C SER A 25 -18.86 0.21 33.60
N ALA A 26 -17.71 0.24 34.27
CA ALA A 26 -16.68 1.22 33.96
C ALA A 26 -16.34 1.18 32.46
N PRO A 27 -16.10 2.35 31.81
CA PRO A 27 -15.77 2.39 30.39
C PRO A 27 -14.37 1.84 30.13
N VAL A 28 -14.22 1.10 29.02
CA VAL A 28 -12.94 0.64 28.49
C VAL A 28 -12.64 1.33 27.16
N THR A 29 -11.41 1.80 26.97
CA THR A 29 -10.96 2.36 25.70
C THR A 29 -10.30 1.26 24.87
N VAL A 30 -10.79 1.05 23.66
CA VAL A 30 -10.23 0.11 22.69
C VAL A 30 -9.52 0.92 21.59
N THR A 31 -8.25 0.59 21.36
CA THR A 31 -7.43 1.19 20.30
C THR A 31 -7.03 0.12 19.29
N VAL A 32 -7.44 0.27 18.05
CA VAL A 32 -7.05 -0.60 16.94
C VAL A 32 -5.98 0.12 16.12
N HIS A 33 -4.83 -0.51 15.92
CA HIS A 33 -3.74 0.04 15.12
C HIS A 33 -3.65 -0.63 13.76
N GLY A 34 -3.30 0.16 12.74
CA GLY A 34 -3.02 -0.36 11.40
C GLY A 34 -1.64 -0.99 11.36
N VAL A 35 -1.50 -2.03 10.54
CA VAL A 35 -0.20 -2.58 10.17
C VAL A 35 0.47 -1.57 9.21
N PRO A 36 1.69 -1.09 9.53
CA PRO A 36 2.41 -0.19 8.64
C PRO A 36 2.81 -0.89 7.34
N VAL A 37 2.87 -0.13 6.25
CA VAL A 37 3.29 -0.62 4.94
C VAL A 37 4.76 -1.06 5.01
N SER A 38 5.04 -2.30 4.60
CA SER A 38 6.40 -2.86 4.60
C SER A 38 6.57 -3.96 3.55
N GLY A 39 7.83 -4.25 3.22
CA GLY A 39 8.19 -5.24 2.20
C GLY A 39 7.69 -4.86 0.81
N VAL A 40 7.86 -3.58 0.43
CA VAL A 40 7.50 -3.11 -0.92
C VAL A 40 8.53 -3.64 -1.91
N SER A 41 8.08 -4.37 -2.91
CA SER A 41 8.93 -4.99 -3.92
C SER A 41 8.47 -4.62 -5.32
N LEU A 42 9.43 -4.48 -6.22
CA LEU A 42 9.21 -4.12 -7.62
C LEU A 42 9.74 -5.25 -8.50
N SER A 43 8.95 -5.63 -9.51
CA SER A 43 9.33 -6.65 -10.50
C SER A 43 8.94 -6.21 -11.91
N ALA A 44 9.74 -6.61 -12.90
CA ALA A 44 9.41 -6.46 -14.31
C ALA A 44 8.77 -7.75 -14.85
N GLN A 45 7.86 -7.60 -15.81
CA GLN A 45 7.26 -8.76 -16.49
C GLN A 45 8.32 -9.54 -17.29
N ARG A 46 9.32 -8.86 -17.86
CA ARG A 46 10.43 -9.52 -18.56
C ARG A 46 11.59 -9.82 -17.60
N PRO A 47 12.20 -11.02 -17.70
CA PRO A 47 13.42 -11.34 -16.97
C PRO A 47 14.52 -10.30 -17.23
N GLY A 48 15.26 -9.95 -16.17
CA GLY A 48 16.38 -9.01 -16.26
C GLY A 48 16.01 -7.56 -16.54
N ALA A 49 14.72 -7.22 -16.64
CA ALA A 49 14.24 -5.87 -16.93
C ALA A 49 14.83 -5.26 -18.23
N GLN A 50 15.08 -6.14 -19.21
CA GLN A 50 15.53 -5.78 -20.55
C GLN A 50 14.35 -5.80 -21.52
N VAL A 51 14.16 -4.74 -22.29
CA VAL A 51 13.05 -4.57 -23.23
C VAL A 51 13.57 -3.99 -24.54
N ALA A 52 13.08 -4.44 -25.70
CA ALA A 52 13.54 -3.87 -26.97
C ALA A 52 12.89 -2.52 -27.25
N LEU A 53 13.53 -1.68 -28.05
CA LEU A 53 12.95 -0.42 -28.49
C LEU A 53 11.59 -0.63 -29.18
N GLY A 54 10.60 0.18 -28.76
CA GLY A 54 9.23 0.15 -29.27
C GLY A 54 8.32 -0.89 -28.62
N ASP A 55 8.88 -1.82 -27.82
CA ASP A 55 8.12 -2.82 -27.10
C ASP A 55 7.43 -2.25 -25.85
N ARG A 56 6.51 -3.06 -25.30
CA ARG A 56 5.85 -2.77 -24.03
C ARG A 56 6.70 -3.17 -22.82
N LEU A 57 6.85 -2.26 -21.86
CA LEU A 57 7.35 -2.51 -20.52
C LEU A 57 6.20 -2.57 -19.51
N VAL A 58 6.20 -3.60 -18.66
CA VAL A 58 5.24 -3.74 -17.56
C VAL A 58 6.01 -3.97 -16.26
N LEU A 59 5.80 -3.08 -15.29
CA LEU A 59 6.33 -3.20 -13.94
C LEU A 59 5.19 -3.42 -12.95
N THR A 60 5.43 -4.25 -11.94
CA THR A 60 4.47 -4.55 -10.88
C THR A 60 5.08 -4.23 -9.52
N CYS A 61 4.30 -3.57 -8.67
CA CYS A 61 4.63 -3.25 -7.29
C CYS A 61 3.78 -4.11 -6.35
N ALA A 62 4.41 -4.76 -5.38
CA ALA A 62 3.75 -5.58 -4.38
C ALA A 62 4.13 -5.12 -2.98
N VAL A 63 3.26 -5.40 -2.01
CA VAL A 63 3.44 -5.05 -0.60
C VAL A 63 3.28 -6.33 0.22
N ALA A 64 4.25 -6.64 1.08
CA ALA A 64 4.19 -7.82 1.93
C ALA A 64 3.22 -7.64 3.11
N ALA A 65 3.19 -6.45 3.72
CA ALA A 65 2.28 -6.13 4.82
C ALA A 65 1.86 -4.66 4.79
N GLY A 66 0.61 -4.40 5.20
CA GLY A 66 0.02 -3.07 5.32
C GLY A 66 -1.49 -3.15 5.51
N THR A 67 -2.07 -2.30 6.36
CA THR A 67 -3.52 -2.24 6.59
C THR A 67 -4.17 -1.12 5.78
N GLY A 68 -5.33 -1.38 5.19
CA GLY A 68 -6.17 -0.40 4.53
C GLY A 68 -6.15 -0.51 3.01
N PRO A 69 -6.86 0.38 2.29
CA PRO A 69 -6.66 0.53 0.86
C PRO A 69 -5.25 1.07 0.61
N LEU A 70 -4.48 0.36 -0.22
CA LEU A 70 -3.13 0.78 -0.60
C LEU A 70 -3.17 1.69 -1.83
N SER A 71 -2.45 2.79 -1.74
CA SER A 71 -2.17 3.69 -2.85
C SER A 71 -0.72 3.50 -3.30
N PHE A 72 -0.49 3.62 -4.62
CA PHE A 72 0.81 3.37 -5.22
C PHE A 72 1.20 4.55 -6.11
N SER A 73 2.49 4.88 -6.11
CA SER A 73 3.09 5.85 -7.00
C SER A 73 4.41 5.32 -7.56
N TRP A 74 4.65 5.59 -8.84
CA TRP A 74 5.84 5.17 -9.57
C TRP A 74 6.75 6.36 -9.79
N HIS A 75 8.05 6.16 -9.57
CA HIS A 75 9.04 7.22 -9.63
C HIS A 75 10.25 6.76 -10.43
N ARG A 76 10.85 7.71 -11.16
CA ARG A 76 12.13 7.50 -11.80
C ARG A 76 13.26 7.93 -10.87
N GLY A 77 14.14 6.99 -10.53
CA GLY A 77 15.25 7.17 -9.60
C GLY A 77 16.10 8.39 -9.98
N GLY A 78 16.29 9.28 -9.02
CA GLY A 78 17.08 10.51 -9.16
C GLY A 78 16.30 11.76 -9.58
N SER A 79 15.15 11.63 -10.28
CA SER A 79 14.34 12.79 -10.69
C SER A 79 13.19 13.12 -9.73
N GLY A 80 12.72 12.12 -8.97
CA GLY A 80 11.52 12.24 -8.14
C GLY A 80 10.22 12.46 -8.94
N ALA A 81 10.29 12.41 -10.28
CA ALA A 81 9.13 12.62 -11.14
C ALA A 81 8.19 11.40 -11.06
N GLN A 82 6.92 11.67 -10.77
CA GLN A 82 5.89 10.66 -10.74
C GLN A 82 5.54 10.23 -12.16
N LEU A 83 5.72 8.95 -12.46
CA LEU A 83 5.44 8.33 -13.75
C LEU A 83 4.00 7.83 -13.86
N GLY A 84 3.38 7.51 -12.74
CA GLY A 84 2.03 6.95 -12.70
C GLY A 84 1.62 6.50 -11.31
N THR A 85 0.41 5.97 -11.22
CA THR A 85 -0.20 5.46 -10.00
C THR A 85 -0.78 4.07 -10.22
N GLY A 86 -1.05 3.36 -9.11
CA GLY A 86 -1.59 2.01 -9.13
C GLY A 86 -0.52 0.91 -9.04
N PRO A 87 -0.93 -0.36 -8.80
CA PRO A 87 0.00 -1.46 -8.51
C PRO A 87 0.81 -1.91 -9.74
N ARG A 88 0.46 -1.43 -10.93
CA ARG A 88 1.10 -1.78 -12.20
C ARG A 88 1.37 -0.52 -13.00
N LEU A 89 2.60 -0.39 -13.53
CA LEU A 89 2.97 0.63 -14.50
C LEU A 89 3.16 -0.04 -15.86
N GLU A 90 2.57 0.54 -16.90
CA GLU A 90 2.67 0.05 -18.26
C GLU A 90 3.12 1.19 -19.18
N LEU A 91 4.24 0.98 -19.88
CA LEU A 91 4.72 1.86 -20.95
C LEU A 91 4.56 1.09 -22.26
N SER A 92 3.64 1.53 -23.12
CA SER A 92 3.25 0.78 -24.33
C SER A 92 4.34 0.72 -25.40
N HIS A 93 5.11 1.81 -25.54
CA HIS A 93 6.18 1.95 -26.53
C HIS A 93 7.39 2.59 -25.88
N VAL A 94 8.33 1.78 -25.43
CA VAL A 94 9.55 2.28 -24.78
C VAL A 94 10.56 2.80 -25.80
N GLY A 95 11.18 3.94 -25.50
CA GLY A 95 12.33 4.46 -26.23
C GLY A 95 13.62 4.41 -25.41
N ASP A 96 14.75 4.81 -25.99
CA ASP A 96 16.05 4.83 -25.29
C ASP A 96 15.99 5.65 -23.98
N ASN A 97 15.22 6.74 -24.01
CA ASN A 97 14.95 7.61 -22.87
C ASN A 97 14.09 6.95 -21.78
N ASP A 98 13.65 5.71 -21.91
CA ASP A 98 12.95 4.93 -20.88
C ASP A 98 13.88 4.01 -20.07
N SER A 99 15.16 3.92 -20.46
CA SER A 99 16.19 3.25 -19.65
C SER A 99 16.50 4.01 -18.36
N GLY A 100 16.56 3.31 -17.23
CA GLY A 100 16.96 3.91 -15.96
C GLY A 100 16.44 3.18 -14.73
N HIS A 101 16.57 3.84 -13.59
CA HIS A 101 16.16 3.29 -12.31
C HIS A 101 14.69 3.59 -12.04
N TYR A 102 13.92 2.57 -11.71
CA TYR A 102 12.51 2.68 -11.34
C TYR A 102 12.33 2.31 -9.87
N GLN A 103 11.43 3.03 -9.20
CA GLN A 103 11.05 2.77 -7.82
C GLN A 103 9.54 2.89 -7.68
N CYS A 104 8.94 2.04 -6.85
CA CYS A 104 7.54 2.19 -6.49
C CYS A 104 7.43 2.52 -4.99
N ARG A 105 6.43 3.34 -4.67
CA ARG A 105 6.10 3.74 -3.31
C ARG A 105 4.67 3.36 -3.02
N ALA A 106 4.45 2.71 -1.89
CA ALA A 106 3.13 2.33 -1.40
C ALA A 106 2.79 3.10 -0.11
N SER A 107 1.53 3.49 0.02
CA SER A 107 1.02 4.23 1.18
C SER A 107 -0.38 3.75 1.56
N ASN A 108 -0.63 3.65 2.86
CA ASN A 108 -1.96 3.40 3.42
C ASN A 108 -2.55 4.64 4.12
N GLY A 109 -1.99 5.84 3.89
CA GLY A 109 -2.41 7.08 4.55
C GLY A 109 -1.64 7.37 5.84
N ASP A 110 -1.40 6.35 6.66
CA ASP A 110 -0.68 6.47 7.95
C ASP A 110 0.82 6.21 7.82
N SER A 111 1.20 5.34 6.88
CA SER A 111 2.57 4.88 6.69
C SER A 111 2.90 4.75 5.21
N VAL A 112 4.18 4.85 4.92
CA VAL A 112 4.73 4.85 3.58
C VAL A 112 5.96 3.96 3.55
N ALA A 113 6.09 3.16 2.49
CA ALA A 113 7.32 2.45 2.19
C ALA A 113 7.64 2.48 0.68
N GLU A 114 8.92 2.38 0.37
CA GLU A 114 9.45 2.41 -0.99
C GLU A 114 10.15 1.09 -1.31
N SER A 115 10.10 0.68 -2.58
CA SER A 115 10.84 -0.48 -3.05
C SER A 115 12.33 -0.17 -3.18
N PRO A 116 13.19 -1.19 -3.27
CA PRO A 116 14.49 -1.06 -3.91
C PRO A 116 14.33 -0.54 -5.35
N THR A 117 15.40 0.06 -5.90
CA THR A 117 15.43 0.48 -7.29
C THR A 117 15.63 -0.71 -8.23
N LEU A 118 14.88 -0.75 -9.33
CA LEU A 118 15.09 -1.70 -10.43
C LEU A 118 15.67 -0.95 -11.63
N ASN A 119 16.81 -1.42 -12.14
CA ASN A 119 17.38 -0.88 -13.36
C ASN A 119 16.71 -1.53 -14.59
N VAL A 120 16.10 -0.71 -15.42
CA VAL A 120 15.48 -1.11 -16.70
C VAL A 120 16.41 -0.67 -17.83
N THR A 121 16.65 -1.57 -18.78
CA THR A 121 17.48 -1.29 -19.96
C THR A 121 16.68 -1.53 -21.22
N VAL A 122 16.61 -0.50 -22.07
CA VAL A 122 16.07 -0.62 -23.43
C VAL A 122 17.21 -1.05 -24.37
N LEU A 123 16.95 -2.07 -25.19
CA LEU A 123 17.89 -2.67 -26.15
C LEU A 123 17.63 -2.20 -27.58
#